data_AF-A0A9E0YHM1-F1
#
_entry.id   AF-A0A9E0YHM1-F1
#
_cell.length_a   1.000
_cell.length_b   1.000
_cell.length_c   1.000
_cell.angle_alpha   90.00
_cell.angle_beta   90.00
_cell.angle_gamma   90.00
#
_symmetry.space_group_name_H-M   'P 1'
#
loop_
_entity.id
_entity.type
_entity.pdbx_description
1 polymer ?
#
loop_
_entity_poly.entity_id
_entity_poly.type
_entity_poly.pdbx_seq_one_letter_code
_entity_poly.pdbx_strand_id
1 'polypeptide(L)'
;GEYSRENVTGAISAYRQALSLEADNVQALNNLAWLYATQPRDSGFFRPQRALELARMAADNSQQPHVLDTLAESYFINGQYEKAFTVEEKALSAAGVNRGHYREQLEKFRRAADRNIP
;
A
#
# COMPACT_ATOMS: atom_id res chain seq x y z
N GLY A 1 -14.30 -1.23 16.01
CA GLY A 1 -14.39 -1.45 17.47
C GLY A 1 -13.02 -1.77 18.03
N GLU A 2 -12.87 -1.81 19.35
CA GLU A 2 -11.59 -2.08 20.04
C GLU A 2 -10.91 -3.38 19.58
N TYR A 3 -11.71 -4.42 19.32
CA TYR A 3 -11.26 -5.70 18.74
C TYR A 3 -10.51 -5.55 17.41
N SER A 4 -10.92 -4.63 16.54
CA SER A 4 -10.23 -4.36 15.28
C SER A 4 -8.87 -3.69 15.49
N ARG A 5 -8.73 -2.84 16.52
CA ARG A 5 -7.44 -2.20 16.85
C ARG A 5 -6.47 -3.18 17.47
N GLU A 6 -6.93 -4.09 18.31
CA GLU A 6 -6.09 -5.12 18.93
C GLU A 6 -5.47 -6.04 17.87
N ASN A 7 -6.28 -6.50 16.90
CA ASN A 7 -5.80 -7.29 15.77
C ASN A 7 -4.77 -6.54 14.92
N VAL A 8 -5.00 -5.25 14.65
CA VAL A 8 -4.04 -4.39 13.92
C VAL A 8 -2.73 -4.23 14.68
N THR A 9 -2.80 -4.06 16.00
CA THR A 9 -1.62 -3.91 16.86
C THR A 9 -0.78 -5.18 16.85
N GLY A 10 -1.42 -6.34 17.01
CA GLY A 10 -0.77 -7.65 16.92
C GLY A 10 -0.11 -7.89 15.56
N ALA A 11 -0.82 -7.59 14.47
CA ALA A 11 -0.29 -7.72 13.11
C ALA A 11 0.94 -6.82 12.86
N ILE A 12 0.87 -5.55 13.26
CA ILE A 12 2.01 -4.62 13.14
C ILE A 12 3.21 -5.13 13.93
N SER A 13 3.00 -5.64 15.14
CA SER A 13 4.07 -6.19 15.97
C SER A 13 4.73 -7.40 15.29
N ALA A 14 3.92 -8.32 14.77
CA ALA A 14 4.41 -9.51 14.07
C ALA A 14 5.22 -9.17 12.82
N TYR A 15 4.74 -8.26 11.97
CA TYR A 15 5.48 -7.85 10.77
C TYR A 15 6.76 -7.10 11.11
N ARG A 16 6.76 -6.24 12.14
CA ARG A 16 7.99 -5.59 12.62
C ARG A 16 9.01 -6.59 13.14
N GLN A 17 8.56 -7.64 13.84
CA GLN A 17 9.44 -8.72 14.28
C GLN A 17 10.00 -9.50 13.10
N ALA A 18 9.17 -9.87 12.12
CA ALA A 18 9.63 -10.51 10.89
C ALA A 18 10.73 -9.69 10.19
N LEU A 19 10.53 -8.37 10.05
CA LEU A 19 11.52 -7.46 9.45
C LEU A 19 12.79 -7.26 10.29
N SER A 20 12.74 -7.55 11.60
CA SER A 20 13.94 -7.55 12.44
C SER A 20 14.81 -8.80 12.22
N LEU A 21 14.20 -9.89 11.73
CA LEU A 21 14.88 -11.14 11.40
C LEU A 21 15.32 -11.18 9.94
N GLU A 22 14.49 -10.66 9.04
CA GLU A 22 14.70 -10.63 7.59
C GLU A 22 14.20 -9.29 7.03
N ALA A 23 15.13 -8.34 6.88
CA ALA A 23 14.81 -6.95 6.56
C ALA A 23 14.24 -6.74 5.14
N ASP A 24 14.49 -7.68 4.24
CA ASP A 24 14.07 -7.71 2.84
C ASP A 24 12.86 -8.63 2.59
N ASN A 25 12.22 -9.15 3.64
CA ASN A 25 11.02 -9.98 3.50
C ASN A 25 9.88 -9.19 2.84
N VAL A 26 9.68 -9.45 1.53
CA VAL A 26 8.72 -8.73 0.69
C VAL A 26 7.30 -8.76 1.26
N GLN A 27 6.86 -9.91 1.79
CA GLN A 27 5.51 -10.05 2.32
C GLN A 27 5.31 -9.22 3.58
N ALA A 28 6.28 -9.23 4.50
CA ALA A 28 6.22 -8.43 5.72
C ALA A 28 6.31 -6.93 5.42
N LEU A 29 7.20 -6.52 4.49
CA LEU A 29 7.29 -5.14 4.01
C LEU A 29 5.96 -4.67 3.42
N ASN A 30 5.38 -5.45 2.50
CA ASN A 30 4.11 -5.16 1.85
C ASN A 30 2.96 -5.05 2.86
N ASN A 31 2.79 -6.05 3.72
CA ASN A 31 1.65 -6.09 4.64
C ASN A 31 1.73 -4.99 5.70
N LEU A 32 2.94 -4.66 6.18
CA LEU A 32 3.12 -3.54 7.10
C LEU A 32 2.84 -2.20 6.40
N ALA A 33 3.27 -2.04 5.15
CA ALA A 33 2.97 -0.85 4.36
C ALA A 33 1.46 -0.67 4.16
N TRP A 34 0.75 -1.74 3.79
CA TRP A 34 -0.69 -1.74 3.61
C TRP A 34 -1.43 -1.31 4.88
N LEU A 35 -1.04 -1.85 6.04
CA LEU A 35 -1.62 -1.44 7.33
C LEU A 35 -1.36 0.04 7.60
N TYR A 36 -0.14 0.53 7.42
CA TYR A 36 0.16 1.95 7.59
C TYR A 36 -0.55 2.87 6.61
N ALA A 37 -0.92 2.37 5.44
CA ALA A 37 -1.60 3.13 4.41
C ALA A 37 -3.12 3.20 4.59
N THR A 38 -3.74 2.16 5.12
CA THR A 38 -5.21 1.97 5.06
C THR A 38 -5.93 2.13 6.39
N GLN A 39 -5.19 2.18 7.51
CA GLN A 39 -5.81 2.43 8.81
C GLN A 39 -6.45 3.84 8.86
N PRO A 40 -7.53 4.02 9.64
CA PRO A 40 -8.14 5.32 9.83
C PRO A 40 -7.13 6.38 10.27
N ARG A 41 -7.27 7.62 9.79
CA ARG A 41 -6.31 8.71 10.06
C ARG A 41 -6.11 8.99 11.55
N ASP A 42 -7.14 8.78 12.35
CA ASP A 42 -7.18 8.97 13.80
C ASP A 42 -6.75 7.72 14.61
N SER A 43 -6.47 6.60 13.94
CA SER A 43 -6.14 5.31 14.60
C SER A 43 -4.81 5.30 15.35
N GLY A 44 -3.93 6.26 15.08
CA GLY A 44 -2.54 6.21 15.54
C GLY A 44 -1.67 5.20 14.78
N PHE A 45 -2.20 4.47 13.78
CA PHE A 45 -1.44 3.56 12.92
C PHE A 45 -1.29 4.06 11.47
N PHE A 46 -2.09 5.05 11.07
CA PHE A 46 -1.91 5.70 9.77
C PHE A 46 -0.54 6.42 9.74
N ARG A 47 0.34 5.97 8.85
CA ARG A 47 1.74 6.42 8.74
C ARG A 47 2.13 6.53 7.25
N PRO A 48 1.65 7.57 6.53
CA PRO A 48 1.74 7.62 5.08
C PRO A 48 3.20 7.56 4.57
N GLN A 49 4.11 8.32 5.15
CA GLN A 49 5.52 8.31 4.69
C GLN A 49 6.17 6.94 4.91
N ARG A 50 5.92 6.31 6.06
CA ARG A 50 6.48 4.99 6.38
C ARG A 50 5.88 3.89 5.50
N ALA A 51 4.58 3.97 5.19
CA ALA A 51 3.95 3.07 4.24
C ALA A 51 4.65 3.12 2.88
N LEU A 52 4.90 4.35 2.37
CA LEU A 52 5.56 4.55 1.08
C LEU A 52 7.02 4.07 1.07
N GLU A 53 7.76 4.19 2.17
CA GLU A 53 9.10 3.62 2.29
C GLU A 53 9.09 2.10 2.17
N LEU A 54 8.25 1.44 2.98
CA LEU A 54 8.17 -0.02 3.03
C LEU A 54 7.63 -0.62 1.73
N ALA A 55 6.59 -0.01 1.14
CA ALA A 55 6.02 -0.47 -0.12
C ALA A 55 7.02 -0.38 -1.29
N ARG A 56 7.87 0.65 -1.31
CA ARG A 56 8.94 0.78 -2.30
C ARG A 56 10.00 -0.30 -2.12
N MET A 57 10.44 -0.55 -0.89
CA MET A 57 11.38 -1.64 -0.61
C MET A 57 10.81 -3.01 -1.03
N ALA A 58 9.52 -3.25 -0.81
CA ALA A 58 8.85 -4.47 -1.27
C ALA A 58 8.83 -4.54 -2.81
N ALA A 59 8.47 -3.45 -3.47
CA ALA A 59 8.38 -3.38 -4.93
C ALA A 59 9.76 -3.54 -5.60
N ASP A 60 10.83 -3.01 -5.02
CA ASP A 60 12.20 -3.17 -5.52
C ASP A 60 12.62 -4.64 -5.61
N ASN A 61 12.01 -5.52 -4.80
CA ASN A 61 12.30 -6.95 -4.75
C ASN A 61 11.19 -7.83 -5.39
N SER A 62 10.00 -7.29 -5.64
CA SER A 62 8.87 -8.04 -6.20
C SER A 62 7.89 -7.15 -6.94
N GLN A 63 7.60 -7.47 -8.19
CA GLN A 63 6.64 -6.75 -9.03
C GLN A 63 5.27 -7.46 -9.08
N GLN A 64 4.94 -8.23 -8.03
CA GLN A 64 3.65 -8.92 -7.96
C GLN A 64 2.49 -7.90 -7.84
N PRO A 65 1.30 -8.17 -8.43
CA PRO A 65 0.19 -7.23 -8.47
C PRO A 65 -0.17 -6.60 -7.11
N HIS A 66 -0.26 -7.41 -6.05
CA HIS A 66 -0.62 -6.93 -4.71
C HIS A 66 0.47 -6.04 -4.07
N VAL A 67 1.74 -6.23 -4.46
CA VAL A 67 2.85 -5.36 -4.01
C VAL A 67 2.77 -4.01 -4.69
N LEU A 68 2.49 -4.02 -6.00
CA LEU A 68 2.32 -2.81 -6.78
C LEU A 68 1.09 -2.01 -6.33
N ASP A 69 -0.03 -2.66 -6.03
CA ASP A 69 -1.25 -2.04 -5.50
C ASP A 69 -1.02 -1.37 -4.14
N THR A 70 -0.26 -2.02 -3.25
CA THR A 70 0.12 -1.40 -1.97
C THR A 70 1.03 -0.19 -2.17
N LEU A 71 1.96 -0.24 -3.13
CA LEU A 71 2.79 0.89 -3.49
C LEU A 71 1.97 2.04 -4.09
N ALA A 72 0.99 1.74 -4.94
CA ALA A 72 0.10 2.72 -5.52
C ALA A 72 -0.76 3.43 -4.46
N GLU A 73 -1.39 2.68 -3.55
CA GLU A 73 -2.14 3.26 -2.42
C GLU A 73 -1.22 4.12 -1.53
N SER A 74 0.01 3.65 -1.30
CA SER A 74 1.00 4.42 -0.55
C SER A 74 1.39 5.72 -1.25
N TYR A 75 1.55 5.75 -2.58
CA TYR A 75 1.74 6.99 -3.32
C TYR A 75 0.52 7.92 -3.20
N PHE A 76 -0.69 7.36 -3.31
CA PHE A 76 -1.94 8.11 -3.27
C PHE A 76 -2.13 8.85 -1.95
N ILE A 77 -1.97 8.19 -0.81
CA ILE A 77 -2.13 8.82 0.51
C ILE A 77 -1.05 9.86 0.83
N ASN A 78 0.08 9.81 0.12
CA ASN A 78 1.15 10.82 0.17
C ASN A 78 0.96 11.94 -0.87
N GLY A 79 -0.17 11.98 -1.59
CA GLY A 79 -0.46 13.03 -2.57
C GLY A 79 0.26 12.87 -3.91
N GLN A 80 0.96 11.76 -4.14
CA GLN A 80 1.69 11.49 -5.38
C GLN A 80 0.78 10.78 -6.40
N TYR A 81 -0.31 11.44 -6.79
CA TYR A 81 -1.42 10.83 -7.53
C TYR A 81 -1.04 10.27 -8.91
N GLU A 82 -0.19 10.97 -9.67
CA GLU A 82 0.28 10.49 -10.98
C GLU A 82 1.09 9.19 -10.86
N LYS A 83 1.94 9.10 -9.83
CA LYS A 83 2.71 7.89 -9.54
C LYS A 83 1.81 6.76 -9.08
N ALA A 84 0.81 7.05 -8.24
CA ALA A 84 -0.18 6.07 -7.81
C ALA A 84 -0.89 5.47 -9.04
N PHE A 85 -1.40 6.31 -9.94
CA PHE A 85 -2.03 5.87 -11.19
C PHE A 85 -1.08 4.99 -12.02
N THR A 86 0.13 5.46 -12.30
CA THR A 86 1.11 4.74 -13.12
C THR A 86 1.47 3.37 -12.55
N VAL A 87 1.60 3.26 -11.22
CA VAL A 87 1.92 1.98 -10.56
C VAL A 87 0.71 1.05 -10.57
N GLU A 88 -0.49 1.57 -10.36
CA GLU A 88 -1.72 0.79 -10.39
C GLU A 88 -2.02 0.22 -11.78
N GLU A 89 -1.69 0.96 -12.86
CA GLU A 89 -1.76 0.42 -14.22
C GLU A 89 -0.87 -0.82 -14.39
N LYS A 90 0.33 -0.81 -13.79
CA LYS A 90 1.23 -1.97 -13.82
C LYS A 90 0.66 -3.13 -13.00
N ALA A 91 0.10 -2.85 -11.82
CA ALA A 91 -0.56 -3.85 -10.98
C ALA A 91 -1.69 -4.53 -11.76
N LEU A 92 -2.57 -3.72 -12.37
CA LEU A 92 -3.68 -4.18 -13.21
C LEU A 92 -3.19 -5.01 -14.40
N SER A 93 -2.13 -4.57 -15.10
CA SER A 93 -1.55 -5.32 -16.22
C SER A 93 -1.06 -6.70 -15.79
N ALA A 94 -0.44 -6.80 -14.61
CA ALA A 94 0.07 -8.06 -14.06
C ALA A 94 -1.02 -8.94 -13.41
N ALA A 95 -2.19 -8.40 -13.06
CA ALA A 95 -3.24 -9.08 -12.28
C ALA A 95 -4.01 -10.21 -12.99
N GLY A 96 -3.66 -10.56 -14.23
CA GLY A 96 -4.29 -11.66 -14.97
C GLY A 96 -5.83 -11.54 -15.00
N VAL A 97 -6.53 -12.51 -14.41
CA VAL A 97 -8.02 -12.60 -14.39
C VAL A 97 -8.64 -11.75 -13.27
N ASN A 98 -7.94 -11.50 -12.16
CA ASN A 98 -8.52 -10.83 -11.00
C ASN A 98 -8.33 -9.30 -11.06
N ARG A 99 -8.99 -8.66 -12.04
CA ARG A 99 -8.76 -7.24 -12.41
C ARG A 99 -9.72 -6.24 -11.76
N GLY A 100 -10.76 -6.72 -11.08
CA GLY A 100 -11.85 -5.86 -10.57
C GLY A 100 -11.35 -4.80 -9.60
N HIS A 101 -10.71 -5.24 -8.51
CA HIS A 101 -10.13 -4.38 -7.48
C HIS A 101 -9.16 -3.34 -8.05
N TYR A 102 -8.19 -3.78 -8.87
CA TYR A 102 -7.19 -2.86 -9.44
C TYR A 102 -7.81 -1.82 -10.38
N ARG A 103 -8.90 -2.16 -11.09
CA ARG A 103 -9.61 -1.18 -11.94
C ARG A 103 -10.30 -0.11 -11.09
N GLU A 104 -10.94 -0.50 -10.00
CA GLU A 104 -11.60 0.45 -9.08
C GLU A 104 -10.58 1.40 -8.43
N GLN A 105 -9.44 0.87 -7.97
CA GLN A 105 -8.31 1.67 -7.47
C GLN A 105 -7.80 2.65 -8.53
N LEU A 106 -7.60 2.16 -9.76
CA LEU A 106 -7.11 2.99 -10.85
C LEU A 106 -8.05 4.17 -11.16
N GLU A 107 -9.36 3.93 -11.18
CA GLU A 107 -10.35 4.98 -11.36
C GLU A 107 -10.35 6.01 -10.23
N LYS A 108 -10.22 5.56 -8.96
CA LYS A 108 -10.04 6.44 -7.80
C LYS A 108 -8.81 7.33 -7.97
N PHE A 109 -7.67 6.75 -8.34
CA PHE A 109 -6.41 7.48 -8.50
C PHE A 109 -6.48 8.48 -9.65
N ARG A 110 -7.05 8.10 -10.79
CA ARG A 110 -7.25 8.99 -11.94
C ARG A 110 -8.06 10.22 -11.57
N ARG A 111 -9.21 10.04 -10.92
CA ARG A 111 -10.08 11.16 -10.50
C ARG A 111 -9.36 12.13 -9.55
N ALA A 112 -8.47 11.63 -8.69
CA ALA A 112 -7.71 12.48 -7.79
C ALA A 112 -6.57 13.22 -8.50
N ALA A 113 -5.94 12.60 -9.49
CA ALA A 113 -4.94 13.26 -10.34
C ALA A 113 -5.58 14.40 -11.13
N ASP A 114 -6.69 14.14 -11.83
CA ASP A 114 -7.39 15.11 -12.68
C ASP A 114 -7.88 16.35 -11.90
N ARG A 115 -8.22 16.20 -10.60
CA ARG A 115 -8.68 17.31 -9.73
C ARG A 115 -7.54 18.17 -9.19
N ASN A 116 -6.29 17.72 -9.29
CA ASN A 116 -5.10 18.41 -8.80
C ASN A 116 -4.23 18.97 -9.93
N ILE A 117 -4.68 18.87 -11.18
CA ILE A 117 -4.12 19.63 -12.30
C ILE A 117 -4.67 21.06 -12.15
N PRO A 118 -3.79 22.08 -11.97
CA PRO A 118 -4.21 23.48 -11.78
C PRO A 118 -4.95 24.06 -12.99
#